data_AF-L9YW54-F1
#
_entry.id   AF-L9YW54-F1
#
_cell.length_a   1.000
_cell.length_b   1.000
_cell.length_c   1.000
_cell.angle_alpha   90.00
_cell.angle_beta   90.00
_cell.angle_gamma   90.00
#
_symmetry.space_group_name_H-M   'P 1'
#
loop_
_entity.id
_entity.type
_entity.pdbx_description
1 polymer ?
#
loop_
_entity_poly.entity_id
_entity_poly.type
_entity_poly.pdbx_seq_one_letter_code
_entity_poly.pdbx_strand_id
1 'polypeptide(L)' 'MTSPEPRTDESQPLTSRGYRITVDDGRDSFFAICLEEPDSETAWIMSDTVRTLDGMR' A
#
# COMPACT_ATOMS: atom_id res chain seq x y z
N MET A 1 7.54 27.13 -29.34
CA MET A 1 7.88 25.74 -28.97
C MET A 1 8.44 25.79 -27.56
N THR A 2 7.69 25.31 -26.57
CA THR A 2 8.19 25.24 -25.18
C THR A 2 8.70 23.82 -24.97
N SER A 3 10.01 23.66 -24.81
CA SER A 3 10.62 22.37 -24.47
C SER A 3 10.15 21.97 -23.07
N PRO A 4 9.81 20.70 -22.80
CA PRO A 4 9.52 20.27 -21.43
C PRO A 4 10.78 20.42 -20.60
N GLU A 5 10.74 21.24 -19.56
CA GLU A 5 11.81 21.32 -18.58
C GLU A 5 11.98 19.94 -17.92
N PRO A 6 13.22 19.49 -17.68
CA PRO A 6 13.45 18.24 -16.97
C PRO A 6 12.87 18.39 -15.56
N ARG A 7 11.80 17.64 -15.27
CA ARG A 7 11.35 17.50 -13.89
C ARG A 7 12.43 16.68 -13.19
N THR A 8 13.14 17.30 -12.26
CA THR A 8 13.90 16.55 -11.26
C THR A 8 12.91 15.58 -10.62
N ASP A 9 13.20 14.29 -10.71
CA ASP A 9 12.40 13.26 -10.04
C ASP A 9 12.69 13.39 -8.54
N GLU A 10 11.98 14.30 -7.88
CA GLU A 10 12.06 14.53 -6.43
C GLU A 10 11.28 13.45 -5.65
N SER A 11 10.89 12.36 -6.32
CA SER A 11 10.24 11.23 -5.68
C SER A 11 11.20 10.60 -4.68
N GLN A 12 10.93 10.78 -3.39
CA GLN A 12 11.68 10.11 -2.34
C GLN A 12 11.51 8.59 -2.46
N PRO A 13 12.54 7.80 -2.13
CA PRO A 13 12.41 6.36 -2.12
C PRO A 13 11.39 5.92 -1.06
N LEU A 14 10.35 5.22 -1.49
CA LEU A 14 9.36 4.62 -0.60
C LEU A 14 9.94 3.38 0.08
N THR A 15 9.58 3.20 1.35
CA THR A 15 9.81 1.96 2.08
C THR A 15 8.56 1.08 1.98
N SER A 16 8.74 -0.22 1.78
CA SER A 16 7.63 -1.17 1.72
C SER A 16 7.70 -2.18 2.86
N ARG A 17 6.52 -2.58 3.37
CA ARG A 17 6.41 -3.67 4.35
C ARG A 17 5.18 -4.53 4.07
N GLY A 18 5.39 -5.84 4.03
CA GLY A 18 4.32 -6.82 3.93
C GLY A 18 3.78 -7.22 5.29
N TYR A 19 2.47 -7.40 5.38
CA TYR A 19 1.75 -7.83 6.58
C TYR A 19 0.85 -9.02 6.27
N ARG A 20 0.75 -9.94 7.22
CA ARG A 20 -0.34 -10.91 7.31
C ARG A 20 -1.21 -10.50 8.50
N ILE A 21 -2.40 -10.01 8.22
CA ILE A 21 -3.33 -9.52 9.24
C ILE A 21 -4.32 -10.63 9.52
N THR A 22 -4.44 -10.98 10.79
CA THR A 22 -5.38 -12.02 11.26
C THR A 22 -6.50 -11.33 12.02
N VAL A 23 -7.74 -11.63 11.66
CA VAL A 23 -8.96 -11.05 12.24
C VAL A 23 -9.87 -12.17 12.76
N ASP A 24 -11.00 -11.79 13.38
CA ASP A 24 -12.01 -12.73 13.88
C ASP A 24 -11.44 -13.81 14.80
N ASP A 25 -10.60 -13.41 15.76
CA ASP A 25 -9.96 -14.30 16.75
C ASP A 25 -9.16 -15.46 16.11
N GLY A 26 -8.48 -15.19 15.00
CA GLY A 26 -7.69 -16.21 14.31
C GLY A 26 -8.41 -16.89 13.15
N ARG A 27 -9.71 -16.62 12.95
CA ARG A 27 -10.54 -17.32 11.96
C ARG A 27 -10.26 -16.90 10.53
N ASP A 28 -9.87 -15.65 10.30
CA ASP A 28 -9.62 -15.14 8.94
C ASP A 28 -8.28 -14.41 8.86
N SER A 29 -7.66 -14.42 7.68
CA SER A 29 -6.39 -13.75 7.42
C SER A 29 -6.33 -13.18 6.02
N PHE A 30 -5.77 -11.98 5.89
CA PHE A 30 -5.47 -11.36 4.61
C PHE A 30 -4.06 -10.77 4.59
N PHE A 31 -3.54 -10.54 3.39
CA PHE A 31 -2.24 -9.93 3.18
C PHE A 31 -2.41 -8.46 2.81
N ALA A 32 -1.52 -7.61 3.31
CA ALA A 32 -1.48 -6.20 2.98
C ALA A 32 -0.04 -5.73 2.76
N ILE A 33 0.13 -4.69 1.95
CA ILE A 33 1.41 -4.02 1.75
C ILE A 33 1.23 -2.56 2.20
N CYS A 34 2.12 -2.10 3.07
CA CYS A 34 2.25 -0.70 3.41
C CYS A 34 3.37 -0.07 2.61
N LEU A 35 3.11 1.12 2.07
CA LEU A 35 4.09 1.98 1.42
C LEU A 35 4.20 3.26 2.24
N GLU A 36 5.41 3.58 2.69
CA GLU A 36 5.70 4.71 3.56
C GLU A 36 6.80 5.57 2.93
N GLU A 37 6.62 6.88 3.00
CA GLU A 37 7.67 7.86 2.74
C GLU A 37 8.31 8.23 4.11
N PRO A 38 9.62 8.02 4.33
CA PRO A 38 10.23 8.09 5.67
C PRO A 38 10.04 9.41 6.42
N ASP A 39 9.97 10.52 5.68
CA ASP A 39 9.86 11.87 6.23
C ASP A 39 8.41 12.40 6.22
N SER A 40 7.44 11.55 5.88
CA SER A 40 6.02 11.89 5.79
C SER A 40 5.22 11.21 6.90
N GLU A 41 4.42 11.99 7.61
CA GLU A 41 3.45 11.45 8.59
C GLU A 41 2.28 10.71 7.92
N THR A 42 2.20 10.75 6.58
CA THR A 42 1.13 10.11 5.80
C THR A 42 1.61 8.77 5.25
N ALA A 43 1.16 7.67 5.86
CA ALA A 43 1.37 6.32 5.35
C ALA A 43 0.15 5.83 4.55
N TRP A 44 0.40 5.12 3.44
CA TRP A 44 -0.66 4.51 2.63
C TRP A 44 -0.61 3.00 2.78
N ILE A 45 -1.74 2.40 3.19
CA ILE A 45 -1.89 0.94 3.25
C ILE A 45 -2.74 0.50 2.06
N MET A 46 -2.15 -0.32 1.19
CA MET A 46 -2.88 -0.99 0.13
C MET A 46 -3.13 -2.44 0.57
N SER A 47 -4.39 -2.74 0.88
CA SER A 47 -4.85 -4.11 1.11
C SER A 47 -5.31 -4.69 -0.22
N ASP A 48 -4.65 -5.75 -0.68
CA ASP A 48 -5.19 -6.57 -1.77
C ASP A 48 -6.42 -7.31 -1.21
N THR A 49 -7.59 -6.69 -1.33
CA THR A 49 -8.82 -7.26 -0.78
C THR A 49 -9.26 -8.42 -1.67
N VAL A 50 -8.62 -9.57 -1.54
CA VAL A 50 -9.06 -10.81 -2.19
C VAL A 50 -10.17 -11.41 -1.33
N ARG A 51 -11.42 -10.98 -1.59
CA ARG A 51 -12.60 -11.71 -1.11
C ARG A 51 -12.77 -12.96 -1.97
N THR A 52 -12.99 -14.12 -1.37
CA THR A 52 -13.60 -15.24 -2.11
C THR A 52 -15.03 -14.85 -2.46
N LEU A 53 -15.56 -15.33 -3.59
CA LEU A 53 -16.91 -15.01 -4.07
C LEU A 53 -18.00 -15.28 -2.99
N ASP A 54 -17.80 -16.29 -2.15
CA ASP A 54 -18.68 -16.62 -1.03
C ASP A 54 -18.70 -15.55 0.09
N GLY A 55 -17.64 -14.74 0.22
CA GLY A 55 -17.51 -13.68 1.22
C GLY A 55 -18.00 -12.31 0.76
N MET A 56 -18.60 -12.22 -0.43
CA MET A 56 -19.21 -11.00 -1.00
C MET A 56 -20.74 -10.96 -0.84
N ARG A 57 -21.27 -11.48 0.29
CA ARG A 57 -22.69 -11.38 0.63
C ARG A 57 -22.94 -10.65 1.94
#